data_AF-A0A673AA76-F1
#
_entry.id   AF-A0A673AA76-F1
#
_cell.length_a   1.000
_cell.length_b   1.000
_cell.length_c   1.000
_cell.angle_alpha   90.00
_cell.angle_beta   90.00
_cell.angle_gamma   90.00
#
_symmetry.space_group_name_H-M   'P 1'
#
loop_
_entity.id
_entity.type
_entity.pdbx_description
1 polymer ?
#
loop_
_entity_poly.entity_id
_entity_poly.type
_entity_poly.pdbx_seq_one_letter_code
_entity_poly.pdbx_strand_id
1 'polypeptide(L)'
;MNFTEMMRALGYPRLISMENFRTPNFTLVAEILIWLVKRYEPHMDIPTDVDTESDRIFFTKAVAQFMATKAHIKLNTKRLYQADGYAVKEMLKITSVLYSAMKTKQMALGDRGEEDNNKFKFDLGSRISDLKAARQLASEVTSKGASLYDLLGKEVELREMRTAAIARPLEINETEKALRAAIKEVLESVEKTKEMLSNVVSDETSLDAKIEKKKQELERNRKRLQTLQSVRPAFMDEYEKIEEDLQKQYQTYVEKFKNLCFLESQLEEYHRLEQERFEEAENTMRMMQHKLREEERDLMRSSCKIDSDMDVPDDEGSDSDMEESRPSKPRPTRNGVMAGRGARFIGNMQGGDSDEVSFFHGIITKSLPFFTSVTPMKPTFLFFFVKCS
;
A
#
# COMPACT_ATOMS: atom_id res chain seq x y z
N MET A 1 -32.40 13.81 49.95
CA MET A 1 -32.96 13.07 48.80
C MET A 1 -31.93 13.04 47.69
N ASN A 2 -31.91 11.96 46.93
CA ASN A 2 -31.03 11.80 45.79
C ASN A 2 -31.56 12.61 44.59
N PHE A 3 -30.67 13.15 43.76
CA PHE A 3 -31.04 13.96 42.59
C PHE A 3 -31.97 13.18 41.64
N THR A 4 -31.67 11.91 41.42
CA THR A 4 -32.44 11.00 40.57
C THR A 4 -33.87 10.76 41.07
N GLU A 5 -34.08 10.69 42.38
CA GLU A 5 -35.41 10.56 43.01
C GLU A 5 -36.25 11.82 42.80
N MET A 6 -35.63 12.99 43.00
CA MET A 6 -36.32 14.29 42.88
C MET A 6 -36.70 14.59 41.42
N MET A 7 -35.82 14.26 40.47
CA MET A 7 -36.11 14.35 39.03
C MET A 7 -37.26 13.41 38.62
N ARG A 8 -37.26 12.16 39.11
CA ARG A 8 -38.36 11.21 38.87
C ARG A 8 -39.68 11.73 39.45
N ALA A 9 -39.67 12.23 40.69
CA ALA A 9 -40.87 12.73 41.35
C ALA A 9 -41.44 14.00 40.70
N LEU A 10 -40.60 14.84 40.09
CA LEU A 10 -41.04 15.99 39.28
C LEU A 10 -41.63 15.61 37.91
N GLY A 11 -41.47 14.34 37.48
CA GLY A 11 -41.99 13.81 36.22
C GLY A 11 -41.03 13.87 35.03
N TYR A 12 -39.70 13.85 35.26
CA TYR A 12 -38.74 13.80 34.16
C TYR A 12 -38.81 12.43 33.42
N PRO A 13 -38.96 12.40 32.09
CA PRO A 13 -39.36 11.19 31.36
C PRO A 13 -38.25 10.14 31.20
N ARG A 14 -36.98 10.53 31.27
CA ARG A 14 -35.83 9.65 31.08
C ARG A 14 -35.29 9.15 32.42
N LEU A 15 -34.95 7.85 32.51
CA LEU A 15 -34.32 7.30 33.71
C LEU A 15 -32.87 7.81 33.83
N ILE A 16 -32.56 8.45 34.96
CA ILE A 16 -31.22 8.94 35.30
C ILE A 16 -30.58 7.99 36.32
N SER A 17 -29.36 7.52 36.06
CA SER A 17 -28.50 6.85 37.05
C SER A 17 -27.37 7.79 37.49
N MET A 18 -26.89 7.63 38.73
CA MET A 18 -25.68 8.32 39.21
C MET A 18 -24.42 7.91 38.44
N GLU A 19 -24.44 6.75 37.79
CA GLU A 19 -23.36 6.26 36.93
C GLU A 19 -23.19 7.12 35.67
N ASN A 20 -24.26 7.74 35.15
CA ASN A 20 -24.21 8.56 33.93
C ASN A 20 -23.35 9.83 34.07
N PHE A 21 -22.93 10.19 35.29
CA PHE A 21 -22.11 11.37 35.61
C PHE A 21 -20.75 11.01 36.23
N ARG A 22 -20.34 9.72 36.19
CA ARG A 22 -18.96 9.30 36.52
C ARG A 22 -17.95 9.80 35.49
N THR A 23 -18.40 9.94 34.25
CA THR A 23 -17.69 10.58 33.14
C THR A 23 -18.50 11.81 32.68
N PRO A 24 -17.86 12.84 32.10
CA PRO A 24 -18.57 14.00 31.54
C PRO A 24 -19.60 13.62 30.48
N ASN A 25 -20.85 14.01 30.67
CA ASN A 25 -21.96 13.72 29.75
C ASN A 25 -22.79 14.99 29.49
N PHE A 26 -22.27 15.87 28.64
CA PHE A 26 -22.87 17.18 28.39
C PHE A 26 -24.26 17.07 27.75
N THR A 27 -24.47 16.12 26.83
CA THR A 27 -25.76 15.90 26.17
C THR A 27 -26.88 15.63 27.18
N LEU A 28 -26.62 14.77 28.18
CA LEU A 28 -27.59 14.49 29.24
C LEU A 28 -27.82 15.70 30.16
N VAL A 29 -26.77 16.47 30.48
CA VAL A 29 -26.90 17.71 31.26
C VAL A 29 -27.72 18.76 30.51
N ALA A 30 -27.50 18.92 29.20
CA ALA A 30 -28.27 19.84 28.36
C ALA A 30 -29.75 19.44 28.29
N GLU A 31 -30.05 18.17 28.04
CA GLU A 31 -31.43 17.64 28.02
C GLU A 31 -32.16 17.92 29.34
N ILE A 32 -31.50 17.63 30.47
CA ILE A 32 -32.06 17.88 31.81
C ILE A 32 -32.27 19.37 32.08
N LEU A 33 -31.31 20.23 31.71
CA LEU A 33 -31.41 21.68 31.91
C LEU A 33 -32.52 22.30 31.06
N ILE A 34 -32.67 21.90 29.80
CA ILE A 34 -33.78 22.33 28.93
C ILE A 34 -35.12 21.95 29.58
N TRP A 35 -35.25 20.72 30.07
CA TRP A 35 -36.47 20.26 30.73
C TRP A 35 -36.76 21.03 32.03
N LEU A 36 -35.75 21.25 32.87
CA LEU A 36 -35.90 22.00 34.14
C LEU A 36 -36.30 23.46 33.90
N VAL A 37 -35.73 24.12 32.89
CA VAL A 37 -36.11 25.50 32.52
C VAL A 37 -37.52 25.55 31.95
N LYS A 38 -37.89 24.65 31.02
CA LYS A 38 -39.27 24.58 30.49
C LYS A 38 -40.31 24.19 31.55
N ARG A 39 -39.89 23.48 32.62
CA ARG A 39 -40.72 23.20 33.79
C ARG A 39 -40.91 24.41 34.70
N TYR A 40 -40.02 25.40 34.63
CA TYR A 40 -40.12 26.68 35.35
C TYR A 40 -40.90 27.73 34.52
N GLU A 41 -40.64 27.84 33.22
CA GLU A 41 -41.33 28.73 32.26
C GLU A 41 -41.58 27.99 30.93
N PRO A 42 -42.82 27.56 30.62
CA PRO A 42 -43.12 26.74 29.44
C PRO A 42 -42.79 27.39 28.08
N HIS A 43 -42.83 28.72 28.01
CA HIS A 43 -42.58 29.50 26.79
C HIS A 43 -41.13 29.98 26.64
N MET A 44 -40.21 29.52 27.50
CA MET A 44 -38.80 29.93 27.38
C MET A 44 -38.16 29.25 26.18
N ASP A 45 -37.71 30.06 25.22
CA ASP A 45 -36.89 29.62 24.10
C ASP A 45 -35.42 29.52 24.54
N ILE A 46 -34.83 28.34 24.34
CA ILE A 46 -33.46 28.01 24.77
C ILE A 46 -32.79 27.34 23.58
N PRO A 47 -31.54 27.70 23.24
CA PRO A 47 -30.77 26.99 22.22
C PRO A 47 -30.79 25.48 22.48
N THR A 48 -31.21 24.70 21.49
CA THR A 48 -31.26 23.23 21.58
C THR A 48 -30.03 22.56 20.98
N ASP A 49 -29.25 23.28 20.18
CA ASP A 49 -27.98 22.81 19.63
C ASP A 49 -26.85 22.91 20.67
N VAL A 50 -26.06 21.85 20.77
CA VAL A 50 -24.95 21.68 21.72
C VAL A 50 -23.79 20.90 21.09
N ASP A 51 -23.75 20.77 19.76
CA ASP A 51 -22.78 19.93 19.06
C ASP A 51 -21.39 20.57 19.01
N THR A 52 -21.30 21.90 18.86
CA THR A 52 -20.02 22.63 18.94
C THR A 52 -19.68 23.11 20.35
N GLU A 53 -18.40 23.37 20.62
CA GLU A 53 -17.96 23.97 21.89
C GLU A 53 -18.56 25.36 22.12
N SER A 54 -18.65 26.18 21.07
CA SER A 54 -19.25 27.51 21.12
C SER A 54 -20.71 27.45 21.57
N ASP A 55 -21.48 26.50 21.01
CA ASP A 55 -22.91 26.35 21.30
C ASP A 55 -23.12 25.83 22.73
N ARG A 56 -22.29 24.88 23.20
CA ARG A 56 -22.30 24.45 24.61
C ARG A 56 -22.02 25.59 25.57
N ILE A 57 -21.07 26.48 25.24
CA ILE A 57 -20.76 27.66 26.07
C ILE A 57 -21.92 28.67 26.04
N PHE A 58 -22.52 28.91 24.87
CA PHE A 58 -23.66 29.82 24.72
C PHE A 58 -24.90 29.31 25.48
N PHE A 59 -25.27 28.05 25.29
CA PHE A 59 -26.30 27.34 26.03
C PHE A 59 -26.12 27.44 27.55
N THR A 60 -24.91 27.12 28.04
CA THR A 60 -24.62 27.15 29.48
C THR A 60 -24.76 28.55 30.07
N LYS A 61 -24.36 29.60 29.33
CA LYS A 61 -24.56 31.00 29.73
C LYS A 61 -26.04 31.39 29.73
N ALA A 62 -26.79 31.02 28.69
CA ALA A 62 -28.22 31.31 28.56
C ALA A 62 -29.03 30.71 29.71
N VAL A 63 -28.83 29.42 30.02
CA VAL A 63 -29.49 28.74 31.14
C VAL A 63 -29.13 29.37 32.48
N ALA A 64 -27.84 29.64 32.74
CA ALA A 64 -27.41 30.25 33.99
C ALA A 64 -27.96 31.67 34.18
N GLN A 65 -28.02 32.47 33.11
CA GLN A 65 -28.59 33.82 33.15
C GLN A 65 -30.11 33.81 33.32
N PHE A 66 -30.83 32.89 32.67
CA PHE A 66 -32.25 32.67 32.91
C PHE A 66 -32.51 32.32 34.39
N MET A 67 -31.84 31.30 34.92
CA MET A 67 -32.07 30.84 36.29
C MET A 67 -31.70 31.90 37.34
N ALA A 68 -30.66 32.70 37.11
CA ALA A 68 -30.29 33.81 37.98
C ALA A 68 -31.28 34.98 37.96
N THR A 69 -31.94 35.25 36.82
CA THR A 69 -32.84 36.40 36.65
C THR A 69 -34.31 36.09 36.90
N LYS A 70 -34.76 34.86 36.65
CA LYS A 70 -36.17 34.44 36.77
C LYS A 70 -36.46 33.57 37.99
N ALA A 71 -35.51 32.73 38.40
CA ALA A 71 -35.65 31.88 39.59
C ALA A 71 -34.79 32.37 40.78
N HIS A 72 -33.97 33.41 40.58
CA HIS A 72 -32.96 33.88 41.54
C HIS A 72 -31.94 32.79 41.98
N ILE A 73 -31.80 31.71 41.20
CA ILE A 73 -30.87 30.61 41.48
C ILE A 73 -29.53 30.90 40.78
N LYS A 74 -28.49 31.14 41.58
CA LYS A 74 -27.11 31.32 41.08
C LYS A 74 -26.45 29.97 40.80
N LEU A 75 -26.24 29.68 39.52
CA LEU A 75 -25.59 28.47 39.02
C LEU A 75 -24.12 28.73 38.65
N ASN A 76 -23.25 27.77 38.91
CA ASN A 76 -21.85 27.81 38.49
C ASN A 76 -21.70 27.22 37.07
N THR A 77 -21.51 28.10 36.08
CA THR A 77 -21.39 27.73 34.65
C THR A 77 -20.22 26.77 34.38
N LYS A 78 -19.08 26.93 35.06
CA LYS A 78 -17.93 26.03 34.90
C LYS A 78 -18.28 24.60 35.34
N ARG A 79 -19.01 24.44 36.45
CA ARG A 79 -19.44 23.13 36.95
C ARG A 79 -20.54 22.50 36.09
N LEU A 80 -21.45 23.29 35.52
CA LEU A 80 -22.40 22.78 34.54
C LEU A 80 -21.69 22.26 33.28
N TYR A 81 -20.69 23.02 32.78
CA TYR A 81 -19.93 22.63 31.59
C TYR A 81 -19.05 21.38 31.80
N GLN A 82 -18.55 21.14 33.01
CA GLN A 82 -17.84 19.90 33.37
C GLN A 82 -18.70 18.63 33.20
N ALA A 83 -20.03 18.78 33.21
CA ALA A 83 -21.00 17.74 32.89
C ALA A 83 -20.88 16.40 33.66
N ASP A 84 -20.26 16.44 34.84
CA ASP A 84 -19.99 15.31 35.72
C ASP A 84 -20.80 15.44 37.04
N GLY A 85 -20.38 14.75 38.10
CA GLY A 85 -20.98 14.87 39.43
C GLY A 85 -21.01 16.30 40.03
N TYR A 86 -20.22 17.26 39.53
CA TYR A 86 -20.34 18.68 39.91
C TYR A 86 -21.48 19.39 39.17
N ALA A 87 -21.78 19.03 37.93
CA ALA A 87 -22.96 19.53 37.22
C ALA A 87 -24.26 19.12 37.93
N VAL A 88 -24.32 17.87 38.42
CA VAL A 88 -25.45 17.36 39.22
C VAL A 88 -25.72 18.22 40.46
N LYS A 89 -24.68 18.68 41.17
CA LYS A 89 -24.82 19.56 42.35
C LYS A 89 -25.42 20.94 42.00
N GLU A 90 -25.17 21.43 40.80
CA GLU A 90 -25.72 22.70 40.32
C GLU A 90 -27.17 22.51 39.83
N MET A 91 -27.46 21.46 39.06
CA MET A 91 -28.83 21.10 38.65
C MET A 91 -29.74 20.85 39.86
N LEU A 92 -29.24 20.18 40.90
CA LEU A 92 -29.97 19.90 42.14
C LEU A 92 -30.49 21.17 42.84
N LYS A 93 -29.85 22.34 42.67
CA LYS A 93 -30.36 23.62 43.19
C LYS A 93 -31.70 23.99 42.54
N ILE A 94 -31.84 23.75 41.24
CA ILE A 94 -33.07 23.98 40.48
C ILE A 94 -34.13 22.95 40.91
N THR A 95 -33.74 21.68 40.89
CA THR A 95 -34.60 20.55 41.25
C THR A 95 -35.13 20.67 42.67
N SER A 96 -34.34 21.17 43.63
CA SER A 96 -34.78 21.31 45.03
C SER A 96 -35.83 22.41 45.22
N VAL A 97 -35.74 23.52 44.49
CA VAL A 97 -36.76 24.58 44.52
C VAL A 97 -38.07 24.08 43.89
N LEU A 98 -37.99 23.48 42.69
CA LEU A 98 -39.16 22.91 42.01
C LEU A 98 -39.82 21.79 42.84
N TYR A 99 -39.04 20.90 43.43
CA TYR A 99 -39.55 19.81 44.27
C TYR A 99 -40.17 20.31 45.57
N SER A 100 -39.57 21.33 46.19
CA SER A 100 -40.15 21.96 47.39
C SER A 100 -41.47 22.64 47.05
N ALA A 101 -41.55 23.40 45.94
CA ALA A 101 -42.79 24.02 45.48
C ALA A 101 -43.87 22.98 45.13
N MET A 102 -43.50 21.87 44.47
CA MET A 102 -44.42 20.76 44.18
C MET A 102 -44.93 20.12 45.48
N LYS A 103 -44.07 19.86 46.46
CA LYS A 103 -44.45 19.28 47.75
C LYS A 103 -45.33 20.23 48.57
N THR A 104 -45.04 21.53 48.58
CA THR A 104 -45.90 22.55 49.20
C THR A 104 -47.25 22.62 48.51
N LYS A 105 -47.32 22.57 47.18
CA LYS A 105 -48.60 22.49 46.45
C LYS A 105 -49.36 21.19 46.76
N GLN A 106 -48.66 20.07 46.90
CA GLN A 106 -49.24 18.77 47.25
C GLN A 106 -49.74 18.71 48.71
N MET A 107 -49.16 19.50 49.62
CA MET A 107 -49.67 19.72 50.98
C MET A 107 -50.84 20.73 51.00
N ALA A 108 -50.79 21.79 50.18
CA ALA A 108 -51.85 22.79 50.05
C ALA A 108 -53.10 22.24 49.34
N LEU A 109 -52.97 21.23 48.47
CA LEU A 109 -54.09 20.48 47.89
C LEU A 109 -54.83 19.57 48.90
N GLY A 110 -54.39 19.55 50.16
CA GLY A 110 -55.08 18.89 51.28
C GLY A 110 -56.07 19.78 52.03
N ASP A 111 -56.13 21.09 51.73
CA ASP A 111 -57.15 21.99 52.28
C ASP A 111 -57.75 22.90 51.19
N ARG A 112 -58.97 23.38 51.44
CA ARG A 112 -59.80 24.16 50.52
C ARG A 112 -59.11 25.48 50.15
N GLY A 113 -59.36 26.11 49.02
CA GLY A 113 -60.56 26.18 48.18
C GLY A 113 -60.67 27.63 47.69
N GLU A 114 -61.37 27.88 46.60
CA GLU A 114 -61.28 29.15 45.87
C GLU A 114 -61.82 30.36 46.65
N GLU A 115 -61.02 31.43 46.78
CA GLU A 115 -61.53 32.81 46.85
C GLU A 115 -60.69 33.77 45.98
N ASP A 116 -61.38 34.42 45.04
CA ASP A 116 -60.82 35.32 44.02
C ASP A 116 -60.70 36.75 44.57
N ASN A 117 -59.52 37.10 45.11
CA ASN A 117 -59.28 38.42 45.72
C ASN A 117 -58.50 39.35 44.76
N ASN A 118 -59.19 39.86 43.74
CA ASN A 118 -58.56 40.45 42.56
C ASN A 118 -59.00 41.90 42.32
N LYS A 119 -58.58 42.85 43.18
CA LYS A 119 -58.67 44.30 42.86
C LYS A 119 -57.69 45.28 43.51
N PHE A 120 -56.48 44.82 43.85
CA PHE A 120 -55.31 45.71 43.99
C PHE A 120 -54.15 45.20 43.13
N LYS A 121 -54.32 45.25 41.81
CA LYS A 121 -53.19 45.13 40.87
C LYS A 121 -52.34 46.39 40.97
N PHE A 122 -51.38 46.35 41.90
CA PHE A 122 -50.21 47.21 41.83
C PHE A 122 -49.52 46.87 40.50
N ASP A 123 -49.58 47.79 39.53
CA ASP A 123 -49.19 47.52 38.14
C ASP A 123 -47.65 47.56 37.98
N LEU A 124 -47.00 46.71 38.77
CA LEU A 124 -45.56 46.57 38.85
C LEU A 124 -45.00 46.00 37.55
N GLY A 125 -45.80 45.23 36.79
CA GLY A 125 -45.42 44.71 35.49
C GLY A 125 -45.10 45.80 34.47
N SER A 126 -46.01 46.76 34.27
CA SER A 126 -45.80 47.88 33.34
C SER A 126 -44.67 48.80 33.81
N ARG A 127 -44.63 49.12 35.11
CA ARG A 127 -43.54 49.95 35.66
C ARG A 127 -42.18 49.26 35.73
N ILE A 128 -42.09 47.92 35.78
CA ILE A 128 -40.83 47.19 35.69
C ILE A 128 -40.25 47.30 34.29
N SER A 129 -41.07 47.23 33.22
CA SER A 129 -40.59 47.50 31.86
C SER A 129 -40.05 48.91 31.73
N ASP A 130 -40.78 49.91 32.21
CA ASP A 130 -40.36 51.32 32.16
C ASP A 130 -39.08 51.56 32.97
N LEU A 131 -38.96 50.96 34.15
CA LEU A 131 -37.78 51.11 35.02
C LEU A 131 -36.56 50.35 34.44
N LYS A 132 -36.78 49.22 33.75
CA LYS A 132 -35.73 48.53 32.99
C LYS A 132 -35.28 49.36 31.77
N ALA A 133 -36.23 49.94 31.03
CA ALA A 133 -35.94 50.84 29.91
C ALA A 133 -35.20 52.10 30.39
N ALA A 134 -35.62 52.71 31.49
CA ALA A 134 -34.96 53.88 32.07
C ALA A 134 -33.52 53.57 32.53
N ARG A 135 -33.27 52.40 33.14
CA ARG A 135 -31.90 51.95 33.46
C ARG A 135 -31.04 51.72 32.21
N GLN A 136 -31.62 51.11 31.17
CA GLN A 136 -30.93 50.88 29.91
C GLN A 136 -30.58 52.22 29.24
N LEU A 137 -31.53 53.14 29.14
CA LEU A 137 -31.34 54.49 28.62
C LEU A 137 -30.32 55.29 29.44
N ALA A 138 -30.33 55.19 30.77
CA ALA A 138 -29.32 55.83 31.61
C ALA A 138 -27.90 55.29 31.34
N SER A 139 -27.76 53.97 31.17
CA SER A 139 -26.51 53.32 30.78
C SER A 139 -26.05 53.75 29.39
N GLU A 140 -26.97 53.88 28.44
CA GLU A 140 -26.70 54.38 27.09
C GLU A 140 -26.31 55.86 27.09
N VAL A 141 -26.97 56.72 27.87
CA VAL A 141 -26.60 58.13 28.04
C VAL A 141 -25.19 58.25 28.62
N THR A 142 -24.82 57.45 29.63
CA THR A 142 -23.46 57.43 30.17
C THR A 142 -22.45 56.95 29.13
N SER A 143 -22.73 55.87 28.41
CA SER A 143 -21.85 55.32 27.37
C SER A 143 -21.65 56.27 26.18
N LYS A 144 -22.75 56.88 25.69
CA LYS A 144 -22.73 57.88 24.62
C LYS A 144 -22.06 59.17 25.07
N GLY A 145 -22.26 59.59 26.33
CA GLY A 145 -21.60 60.73 26.93
C GLY A 145 -20.08 60.55 27.00
N ALA A 146 -19.61 59.38 27.45
CA ALA A 146 -18.18 59.03 27.44
C ALA A 146 -17.62 59.00 26.00
N SER A 147 -18.30 58.33 25.07
CA SER A 147 -17.88 58.29 23.66
C SER A 147 -17.84 59.68 23.03
N LEU A 148 -18.78 60.56 23.37
CA LEU A 148 -18.82 61.94 22.88
C LEU A 148 -17.69 62.78 23.48
N TYR A 149 -17.39 62.60 24.76
CA TYR A 149 -16.24 63.25 25.41
C TYR A 149 -14.93 62.87 24.72
N ASP A 150 -14.70 61.57 24.49
CA ASP A 150 -13.49 61.07 23.81
C ASP A 150 -13.37 61.56 22.36
N LEU A 151 -14.50 61.70 21.65
CA LEU A 151 -14.53 62.22 20.28
C LEU A 151 -14.32 63.74 20.25
N LEU A 152 -14.96 64.51 21.14
CA LEU A 152 -14.78 65.96 21.24
C LEU A 152 -13.37 66.34 21.68
N GLY A 153 -12.76 65.57 22.59
CA GLY A 153 -11.38 65.74 23.00
C GLY A 153 -10.38 65.63 21.83
N LYS A 154 -10.72 64.86 20.79
CA LYS A 154 -9.93 64.72 19.56
C LYS A 154 -10.32 65.67 18.43
N GLU A 155 -11.43 66.41 18.53
CA GLU A 155 -11.91 67.23 17.41
C GLU A 155 -10.96 68.36 17.06
N VAL A 156 -10.13 68.88 17.99
CA VAL A 156 -9.12 69.89 17.66
C VAL A 156 -8.09 69.32 16.66
N GLU A 157 -7.47 68.19 17.00
CA GLU A 157 -6.51 67.49 16.13
C GLU A 157 -7.15 66.99 14.84
N LEU A 158 -8.35 66.39 14.93
CA LEU A 158 -9.09 65.88 13.77
C LEU A 158 -9.51 67.02 12.83
N ARG A 159 -9.85 68.20 13.35
CA ARG A 159 -10.16 69.39 12.56
C ARG A 159 -8.93 69.92 11.85
N GLU A 160 -7.80 70.04 12.54
CA GLU A 160 -6.55 70.46 11.91
C GLU A 160 -6.10 69.50 10.82
N MET A 161 -6.08 68.18 11.08
CA MET A 161 -5.78 67.17 10.07
C MET A 161 -6.76 67.20 8.89
N ARG A 162 -8.06 67.35 9.14
CA ARG A 162 -9.10 67.45 8.10
C ARG A 162 -8.92 68.71 7.25
N THR A 163 -8.67 69.86 7.86
CA THR A 163 -8.42 71.11 7.15
C THR A 163 -7.12 71.04 6.36
N ALA A 164 -6.03 70.47 6.90
CA ALA A 164 -4.77 70.28 6.19
C ALA A 164 -4.92 69.31 5.00
N ALA A 165 -5.67 68.22 5.16
CA ALA A 165 -5.94 67.26 4.08
C ALA A 165 -6.81 67.85 2.97
N ILE A 166 -7.80 68.68 3.29
CA ILE A 166 -8.65 69.38 2.31
C ILE A 166 -7.89 70.53 1.64
N ALA A 167 -7.01 71.23 2.36
CA ALA A 167 -6.18 72.31 1.83
C ALA A 167 -5.01 71.82 0.98
N ARG A 168 -4.65 70.53 1.05
CA ARG A 168 -3.63 69.92 0.19
C ARG A 168 -4.09 70.00 -1.28
N PRO A 169 -3.34 70.66 -2.17
CA PRO A 169 -3.62 70.61 -3.60
C PRO A 169 -3.63 69.15 -4.09
N LEU A 170 -4.60 68.82 -4.95
CA LEU A 170 -4.58 67.52 -5.62
C LEU A 170 -3.42 67.50 -6.60
N GLU A 171 -2.46 66.59 -6.38
CA GLU A 171 -1.31 66.36 -7.27
C GLU A 171 -1.75 65.61 -8.54
N ILE A 172 -2.64 66.24 -9.31
CA ILE A 172 -3.27 65.67 -10.52
C ILE A 172 -2.16 65.26 -11.52
N ASN A 173 -1.12 66.07 -11.67
CA ASN A 173 0.01 65.79 -12.56
C ASN A 173 0.79 64.53 -12.15
N GLU A 174 0.97 64.29 -10.85
CA GLU A 174 1.66 63.08 -10.36
C GLU A 174 0.79 61.84 -10.53
N THR A 175 -0.50 61.94 -10.21
CA THR A 175 -1.44 60.81 -10.38
C THR A 175 -1.65 60.46 -11.86
N GLU A 176 -1.73 61.46 -12.75
CA GLU A 176 -1.77 61.27 -14.19
C GLU A 176 -0.47 60.63 -14.72
N LYS A 177 0.70 61.09 -14.27
CA LYS A 177 1.99 60.52 -14.64
C LYS A 177 2.12 59.06 -14.21
N ALA A 178 1.70 58.73 -12.98
CA ALA A 178 1.68 57.36 -12.47
C ALA A 178 0.72 56.47 -13.27
N LEU A 179 -0.48 56.97 -13.58
CA LEU A 179 -1.46 56.26 -14.41
C LEU A 179 -0.94 56.01 -15.82
N ARG A 180 -0.31 57.00 -16.46
CA ARG A 180 0.33 56.87 -17.79
C ARG A 180 1.46 55.85 -17.78
N ALA A 181 2.27 55.82 -16.72
CA ALA A 181 3.33 54.82 -16.55
C ALA A 181 2.75 53.39 -16.42
N ALA A 182 1.73 53.20 -15.58
CA ALA A 182 1.06 51.91 -15.42
C ALA A 182 0.39 51.41 -16.71
N ILE A 183 -0.26 52.31 -17.47
CA ILE A 183 -0.81 51.98 -18.80
C ILE A 183 0.30 51.52 -19.75
N LYS A 184 1.45 52.21 -19.78
CA LYS A 184 2.59 51.84 -20.62
C LYS A 184 3.15 50.45 -20.25
N GLU A 185 3.33 50.18 -18.97
CA GLU A 185 3.80 48.89 -18.47
C GLU A 185 2.85 47.74 -18.83
N VAL A 186 1.53 47.94 -18.67
CA VAL A 186 0.52 46.96 -19.09
C VAL A 186 0.54 46.73 -20.59
N LEU A 187 0.68 47.78 -21.42
CA LEU A 187 0.78 47.63 -22.88
C LEU A 187 2.06 46.87 -23.29
N GLU A 188 3.21 47.14 -22.66
CA GLU A 188 4.44 46.38 -22.88
C GLU A 188 4.30 44.90 -22.46
N SER A 189 3.58 44.62 -21.37
CA SER A 189 3.29 43.26 -20.93
C SER A 189 2.36 42.52 -21.90
N VAL A 190 1.34 43.21 -22.43
CA VAL A 190 0.44 42.68 -23.46
C VAL A 190 1.21 42.33 -24.73
N GLU A 191 2.12 43.19 -25.20
CA GLU A 191 2.87 42.93 -26.43
C GLU A 191 3.84 41.74 -26.27
N LYS A 192 4.59 41.68 -25.16
CA LYS A 192 5.41 40.50 -24.82
C LYS A 192 4.58 39.22 -24.77
N THR A 193 3.36 39.28 -24.26
CA THR A 193 2.45 38.12 -24.21
C THR A 193 1.99 37.68 -25.60
N LYS A 194 1.75 38.63 -26.53
CA LYS A 194 1.45 38.29 -27.94
C LYS A 194 2.66 37.68 -28.65
N GLU A 195 3.87 38.20 -28.43
CA GLU A 195 5.10 37.64 -29.01
C GLU A 195 5.31 36.19 -28.54
N MET A 196 5.17 35.94 -27.23
CA MET A 196 5.22 34.58 -26.68
C MET A 196 4.13 33.67 -27.29
N LEU A 197 2.90 34.17 -27.44
CA LEU A 197 1.82 33.41 -28.08
C LEU A 197 2.12 33.08 -29.55
N SER A 198 2.68 34.03 -30.31
CA SER A 198 3.08 33.82 -31.70
C SER A 198 4.18 32.76 -31.84
N ASN A 199 5.14 32.74 -30.90
CA ASN A 199 6.18 31.72 -30.87
C ASN A 199 5.59 30.33 -30.56
N VAL A 200 4.70 30.23 -29.57
CA VAL A 200 4.00 28.97 -29.24
C VAL A 200 3.20 28.44 -30.42
N VAL A 201 2.49 29.29 -31.17
CA VAL A 201 1.75 28.87 -32.39
C VAL A 201 2.70 28.40 -33.52
N SER A 202 3.87 29.03 -33.66
CA SER A 202 4.91 28.56 -34.59
C SER A 202 5.48 27.20 -34.18
N ASP A 203 5.67 26.96 -32.88
CA ASP A 203 6.16 25.69 -32.36
C ASP A 203 5.10 24.58 -32.46
N GLU A 204 3.83 24.87 -32.17
CA GLU A 204 2.69 23.98 -32.34
C GLU A 204 2.59 23.48 -33.80
N THR A 205 2.55 24.40 -34.76
CA THR A 205 2.49 24.04 -36.20
C THR A 205 3.72 23.26 -36.68
N SER A 206 4.91 23.56 -36.14
CA SER A 206 6.16 22.81 -36.40
C SER A 206 6.12 21.39 -35.81
N LEU A 207 5.55 21.22 -34.62
CA LEU A 207 5.39 19.93 -33.96
C LEU A 207 4.32 19.08 -34.65
N ASP A 208 3.19 19.65 -35.05
CA ASP A 208 2.16 18.94 -35.82
C ASP A 208 2.70 18.42 -37.15
N ALA A 209 3.48 19.22 -37.88
CA ALA A 209 4.14 18.77 -39.10
C ALA A 209 5.12 17.60 -38.86
N LYS A 210 5.84 17.60 -37.74
CA LYS A 210 6.71 16.48 -37.33
C LYS A 210 5.91 15.24 -36.94
N ILE A 211 4.82 15.41 -36.18
CA ILE A 211 3.92 14.33 -35.77
C ILE A 211 3.29 13.66 -36.99
N GLU A 212 2.79 14.45 -37.95
CA GLU A 212 2.15 13.92 -39.16
C GLU A 212 3.16 13.18 -40.06
N LYS A 213 4.37 13.74 -40.25
CA LYS A 213 5.47 13.04 -40.92
C LYS A 213 5.79 11.70 -40.24
N LYS A 214 5.82 11.65 -38.90
CA LYS A 214 6.09 10.42 -38.13
C LYS A 214 4.94 9.41 -38.18
N LYS A 215 3.68 9.85 -38.17
CA LYS A 215 2.51 8.98 -38.42
C LYS A 215 2.61 8.29 -39.78
N GLN A 216 2.94 9.04 -40.83
CA GLN A 216 3.07 8.51 -42.19
C GLN A 216 4.24 7.52 -42.33
N GLU A 217 5.38 7.81 -41.70
CA GLU A 217 6.53 6.89 -41.64
C GLU A 217 6.18 5.58 -40.91
N LEU A 218 5.55 5.71 -39.74
CA LEU A 218 5.10 4.58 -38.92
C LEU A 218 4.07 3.71 -39.66
N GLU A 219 3.14 4.31 -40.40
CA GLU A 219 2.15 3.59 -41.20
C GLU A 219 2.78 2.83 -42.39
N ARG A 220 3.77 3.43 -43.06
CA ARG A 220 4.57 2.73 -44.09
C ARG A 220 5.34 1.54 -43.51
N ASN A 221 5.94 1.73 -42.34
CA ASN A 221 6.68 0.67 -41.65
C ASN A 221 5.76 -0.46 -41.16
N ARG A 222 4.55 -0.14 -40.64
CA ARG A 222 3.52 -1.13 -40.30
C ARG A 222 3.11 -1.97 -41.51
N LYS A 223 2.82 -1.33 -42.65
CA LYS A 223 2.49 -2.02 -43.90
C LYS A 223 3.63 -2.93 -44.37
N ARG A 224 4.88 -2.45 -44.34
CA ARG A 224 6.07 -3.26 -44.65
C ARG A 224 6.22 -4.46 -43.72
N LEU A 225 6.02 -4.27 -42.42
CA LEU A 225 6.07 -5.36 -41.42
C LEU A 225 4.98 -6.40 -41.69
N GLN A 226 3.74 -5.97 -41.96
CA GLN A 226 2.64 -6.86 -42.30
C GLN A 226 2.94 -7.68 -43.57
N THR A 227 3.51 -7.06 -44.62
CA THR A 227 3.96 -7.80 -45.81
C THR A 227 5.03 -8.82 -45.45
N LEU A 228 6.06 -8.44 -44.68
CA LEU A 228 7.13 -9.36 -44.26
C LEU A 228 6.60 -10.53 -43.40
N GLN A 229 5.63 -10.28 -42.52
CA GLN A 229 4.99 -11.33 -41.71
C GLN A 229 4.10 -12.27 -42.53
N SER A 230 3.49 -11.77 -43.62
CA SER A 230 2.66 -12.61 -44.51
C SER A 230 3.46 -13.54 -45.42
N VAL A 231 4.77 -13.27 -45.61
CA VAL A 231 5.65 -14.07 -46.47
C VAL A 231 6.36 -15.13 -45.65
N ARG A 232 6.10 -16.41 -45.97
CA ARG A 232 6.85 -17.56 -45.45
C ARG A 232 8.32 -17.45 -45.88
N PRO A 233 9.30 -17.54 -44.96
CA PRO A 233 10.72 -17.47 -45.34
C PRO A 233 11.11 -18.66 -46.24
N ALA A 234 11.87 -18.39 -47.31
CA ALA A 234 12.19 -19.38 -48.33
C ALA A 234 12.95 -20.63 -47.82
N PHE A 235 13.68 -20.50 -46.71
CA PHE A 235 14.41 -21.60 -46.09
C PHE A 235 13.54 -22.48 -45.17
N MET A 236 12.28 -22.12 -44.90
CA MET A 236 11.40 -22.94 -44.04
C MET A 236 11.12 -24.31 -44.63
N ASP A 237 10.95 -24.39 -45.96
CA ASP A 237 10.67 -25.66 -46.65
C ASP A 237 11.89 -26.60 -46.60
N GLU A 238 13.11 -26.05 -46.66
CA GLU A 238 14.35 -26.80 -46.46
C GLU A 238 14.52 -27.25 -45.00
N TYR A 239 14.20 -26.38 -44.05
CA TYR A 239 14.24 -26.69 -42.61
C TYR A 239 13.28 -27.83 -42.26
N GLU A 240 12.00 -27.74 -42.63
CA GLU A 240 10.97 -28.75 -42.34
C GLU A 240 11.34 -30.11 -42.98
N LYS A 241 11.91 -30.09 -44.19
CA LYS A 241 12.42 -31.31 -44.84
C LYS A 241 13.60 -31.94 -44.08
N ILE A 242 14.55 -31.13 -43.62
CA ILE A 242 15.69 -31.63 -42.83
C ILE A 242 15.22 -32.16 -41.47
N GLU A 243 14.20 -31.55 -40.85
CA GLU A 243 13.59 -32.03 -39.61
C GLU A 243 12.91 -33.40 -39.80
N GLU A 244 12.13 -33.59 -40.87
CA GLU A 244 11.57 -34.90 -41.20
C GLU A 244 12.65 -35.95 -41.45
N ASP A 245 13.70 -35.61 -42.22
CA ASP A 245 14.76 -36.56 -42.56
C ASP A 245 15.60 -36.90 -41.32
N LEU A 246 15.84 -35.96 -40.41
CA LEU A 246 16.43 -36.20 -39.10
C LEU A 246 15.57 -37.18 -38.27
N GLN A 247 14.25 -37.01 -38.27
CA GLN A 247 13.34 -37.91 -37.55
C GLN A 247 13.39 -39.34 -38.11
N LYS A 248 13.41 -39.51 -39.44
CA LYS A 248 13.55 -40.81 -40.12
C LYS A 248 14.89 -41.48 -39.79
N GLN A 249 15.99 -40.71 -39.79
CA GLN A 249 17.32 -41.21 -39.42
C GLN A 249 17.39 -41.59 -37.93
N TYR A 250 16.80 -40.80 -37.04
CA TYR A 250 16.75 -41.11 -35.60
C TYR A 250 16.00 -42.41 -35.32
N GLN A 251 14.86 -42.66 -35.98
CA GLN A 251 14.14 -43.93 -35.84
C GLN A 251 14.98 -45.12 -36.32
N THR A 252 15.64 -44.98 -37.48
CA THR A 252 16.57 -46.00 -38.02
C THR A 252 17.74 -46.26 -37.06
N TYR A 253 18.28 -45.21 -36.44
CA TYR A 253 19.33 -45.31 -35.43
C TYR A 253 18.87 -46.08 -34.19
N VAL A 254 17.67 -45.78 -33.66
CA VAL A 254 17.11 -46.47 -32.49
C VAL A 254 16.88 -47.96 -32.76
N GLU A 255 16.41 -48.34 -33.95
CA GLU A 255 16.27 -49.75 -34.35
C GLU A 255 17.61 -50.46 -34.45
N LYS A 256 18.61 -49.85 -35.10
CA LYS A 256 19.98 -50.40 -35.18
C LYS A 256 20.64 -50.51 -33.80
N PHE A 257 20.42 -49.54 -32.92
CA PHE A 257 20.94 -49.55 -31.56
C PHE A 257 20.33 -50.68 -30.73
N LYS A 258 19.00 -50.89 -30.79
CA LYS A 258 18.33 -52.04 -30.16
C LYS A 258 18.89 -53.37 -30.67
N ASN A 259 19.06 -53.51 -31.98
CA ASN A 259 19.61 -54.73 -32.59
C ASN A 259 21.06 -54.96 -32.16
N LEU A 260 21.88 -53.90 -32.07
CA LEU A 260 23.25 -53.97 -31.59
C LEU A 260 23.30 -54.47 -30.14
N CYS A 261 22.58 -53.84 -29.21
CA CYS A 261 22.55 -54.26 -27.81
C CYS A 261 22.06 -55.71 -27.62
N PHE A 262 21.12 -56.17 -28.47
CA PHE A 262 20.65 -57.56 -28.46
C PHE A 262 21.70 -58.55 -28.97
N LEU A 263 22.50 -58.17 -29.97
CA LEU A 263 23.62 -58.99 -30.46
C LEU A 263 24.80 -58.99 -29.50
N GLU A 264 25.13 -57.85 -28.89
CA GLU A 264 26.14 -57.73 -27.83
C GLU A 264 25.78 -58.64 -26.64
N SER A 265 24.54 -58.57 -26.14
CA SER A 265 24.07 -59.42 -25.04
C SER A 265 24.08 -60.92 -25.37
N GLN A 266 23.75 -61.33 -26.60
CA GLN A 266 23.87 -62.74 -27.00
C GLN A 266 25.33 -63.20 -27.13
N LEU A 267 26.23 -62.31 -27.54
CA LEU A 267 27.65 -62.61 -27.67
C LEU A 267 28.31 -62.74 -26.28
N GLU A 268 27.92 -61.88 -25.33
CA GLU A 268 28.27 -62.02 -23.91
C GLU A 268 27.76 -63.34 -23.32
N GLU A 269 26.50 -63.72 -23.59
CA GLU A 269 25.91 -64.99 -23.17
C GLU A 269 26.67 -66.19 -23.75
N TYR A 270 27.01 -66.16 -25.04
CA TYR A 270 27.77 -67.22 -25.70
C TYR A 270 29.19 -67.34 -25.13
N HIS A 271 29.88 -66.23 -24.87
CA HIS A 271 31.18 -66.23 -24.21
C HIS A 271 31.08 -66.77 -22.78
N ARG A 272 30.03 -66.43 -22.01
CA ARG A 272 29.82 -66.98 -20.67
C ARG A 272 29.62 -68.49 -20.70
N LEU A 273 28.79 -69.00 -21.62
CA LEU A 273 28.55 -70.44 -21.77
C LEU A 273 29.80 -71.20 -22.22
N GLU A 274 30.62 -70.65 -23.13
CA GLU A 274 31.87 -71.32 -23.53
C GLU A 274 32.91 -71.28 -22.41
N GLN A 275 32.96 -70.21 -21.60
CA GLN A 275 33.77 -70.11 -20.40
C GLN A 275 33.33 -71.13 -19.33
N GLU A 276 32.02 -71.24 -19.04
CA GLU A 276 31.46 -72.25 -18.14
C GLU A 276 31.85 -73.67 -18.59
N ARG A 277 31.74 -73.97 -19.90
CA ARG A 277 32.17 -75.26 -20.48
C ARG A 277 33.68 -75.50 -20.38
N PHE A 278 34.49 -74.45 -20.54
CA PHE A 278 35.94 -74.55 -20.38
C PHE A 278 36.32 -74.83 -18.92
N GLU A 279 35.68 -74.16 -17.97
CA GLU A 279 35.83 -74.39 -16.53
C GLU A 279 35.34 -75.78 -16.11
N GLU A 280 34.24 -76.30 -16.67
CA GLU A 280 33.80 -77.69 -16.47
C GLU A 280 34.81 -78.70 -17.02
N ALA A 281 35.36 -78.46 -18.21
CA ALA A 281 36.41 -79.30 -18.81
C ALA A 281 37.71 -79.26 -17.99
N GLU A 282 38.11 -78.09 -17.50
CA GLU A 282 39.27 -77.94 -16.65
C GLU A 282 39.06 -78.64 -15.29
N ASN A 283 37.89 -78.44 -14.66
CA ASN A 283 37.55 -79.09 -13.38
C ASN A 283 37.47 -80.62 -13.51
N THR A 284 36.91 -81.15 -14.60
CA THR A 284 36.88 -82.61 -14.83
C THR A 284 38.27 -83.18 -15.11
N MET A 285 39.11 -82.47 -15.87
CA MET A 285 40.53 -82.84 -16.06
C MET A 285 41.31 -82.79 -14.73
N ARG A 286 41.12 -81.74 -13.92
CA ARG A 286 41.72 -81.56 -12.59
C ARG A 286 41.30 -82.68 -11.62
N MET A 287 40.03 -83.07 -11.64
CA MET A 287 39.51 -84.21 -10.87
C MET A 287 40.09 -85.56 -11.36
N MET A 288 40.29 -85.74 -12.66
CA MET A 288 40.92 -86.94 -13.21
C MET A 288 42.42 -87.02 -12.85
N GLN A 289 43.14 -85.90 -12.93
CA GLN A 289 44.53 -85.80 -12.47
C GLN A 289 44.65 -86.08 -10.97
N HIS A 290 43.73 -85.56 -10.14
CA HIS A 290 43.69 -85.87 -8.71
C HIS A 290 43.49 -87.37 -8.45
N LYS A 291 42.51 -88.00 -9.12
CA LYS A 291 42.25 -89.44 -8.99
C LYS A 291 43.45 -90.29 -9.38
N LEU A 292 44.11 -89.99 -10.51
CA LEU A 292 45.32 -90.72 -10.93
C LEU A 292 46.45 -90.58 -9.90
N ARG A 293 46.66 -89.40 -9.33
CA ARG A 293 47.65 -89.16 -8.27
C ARG A 293 47.28 -89.85 -6.94
N GLU A 294 45.99 -90.03 -6.67
CA GLU A 294 45.47 -90.74 -5.50
C GLU A 294 45.58 -92.26 -5.67
N GLU A 295 45.26 -92.79 -6.85
CA GLU A 295 45.49 -94.19 -7.24
C GLU A 295 46.98 -94.56 -7.22
N GLU A 296 47.86 -93.69 -7.72
CA GLU A 296 49.32 -93.83 -7.63
C GLU A 296 49.78 -93.90 -6.17
N ARG A 297 49.26 -93.01 -5.31
CA ARG A 297 49.54 -92.99 -3.87
C ARG A 297 49.04 -94.25 -3.16
N ASP A 298 47.88 -94.78 -3.51
CA ASP A 298 47.32 -95.99 -2.89
C ASP A 298 47.99 -97.28 -3.41
N LEU A 299 48.45 -97.32 -4.67
CA LEU A 299 49.38 -98.35 -5.16
C LEU A 299 50.68 -98.35 -4.34
N MET A 300 51.21 -97.16 -4.04
CA MET A 300 52.37 -96.94 -3.17
C MET A 300 52.09 -97.19 -1.68
N ARG A 301 50.83 -97.44 -1.30
CA ARG A 301 50.38 -97.75 0.07
C ARG A 301 50.04 -99.23 0.27
N SER A 302 49.63 -99.91 -0.80
CA SER A 302 49.42 -101.36 -0.84
C SER A 302 50.76 -102.13 -0.91
N SER A 303 51.77 -101.51 -1.53
CA SER A 303 53.16 -101.96 -1.43
C SER A 303 53.91 -101.21 -0.32
N CYS A 304 54.33 -101.96 0.70
CA CYS A 304 55.25 -101.59 1.80
C CYS A 304 54.65 -100.88 3.04
N LYS A 305 54.84 -101.57 4.17
CA LYS A 305 55.02 -100.94 5.49
C LYS A 305 56.39 -100.26 5.54
N ILE A 306 56.43 -99.07 6.16
CA ILE A 306 57.54 -98.54 7.01
C ILE A 306 58.86 -98.25 6.27
N ASP A 307 59.63 -97.21 6.58
CA ASP A 307 59.47 -95.90 7.24
C ASP A 307 60.87 -95.22 7.11
N SER A 308 60.97 -93.93 7.40
CA SER A 308 62.16 -93.03 7.29
C SER A 308 61.99 -92.04 6.13
N ASP A 309 61.46 -90.84 6.37
CA ASP A 309 62.05 -89.74 7.18
C ASP A 309 63.22 -89.07 6.45
N MET A 310 62.91 -87.93 5.84
CA MET A 310 63.84 -86.89 5.39
C MET A 310 63.05 -85.57 5.27
N ASP A 311 62.98 -84.84 6.37
CA ASP A 311 62.22 -83.59 6.53
C ASP A 311 62.82 -82.39 5.75
N VAL A 312 61.93 -81.65 5.05
CA VAL A 312 61.78 -80.16 5.09
C VAL A 312 62.94 -79.27 4.52
N PRO A 313 62.68 -78.06 3.94
CA PRO A 313 61.43 -77.27 3.88
C PRO A 313 60.90 -76.88 2.49
N ASP A 314 59.71 -76.31 2.50
CA ASP A 314 59.10 -75.48 1.45
C ASP A 314 59.90 -74.21 1.13
N ASP A 315 59.72 -73.65 -0.07
CA ASP A 315 59.72 -72.19 -0.28
C ASP A 315 58.74 -71.81 -1.41
N GLU A 316 58.11 -70.64 -1.26
CA GLU A 316 57.02 -70.15 -2.12
C GLU A 316 57.51 -69.35 -3.35
N GLY A 317 56.65 -69.25 -4.37
CA GLY A 317 56.91 -68.51 -5.62
C GLY A 317 56.11 -69.10 -6.78
N SER A 318 54.82 -68.84 -6.94
CA SER A 318 54.21 -67.51 -7.12
C SER A 318 54.94 -66.68 -8.20
N ASP A 319 54.64 -66.95 -9.48
CA ASP A 319 53.72 -66.06 -10.20
C ASP A 319 53.15 -66.73 -11.47
N SER A 320 51.88 -66.50 -11.77
CA SER A 320 51.20 -67.06 -12.95
C SER A 320 50.53 -65.97 -13.77
N ASP A 321 51.34 -65.06 -14.33
CA ASP A 321 50.89 -64.01 -15.24
C ASP A 321 51.05 -64.46 -16.71
N MET A 322 50.08 -65.22 -17.20
CA MET A 322 49.77 -65.28 -18.64
C MET A 322 48.53 -64.42 -18.90
N GLU A 323 48.72 -63.11 -18.79
CA GLU A 323 47.66 -62.12 -19.06
C GLU A 323 47.24 -62.11 -20.54
N GLU A 324 45.95 -61.89 -20.73
CA GLU A 324 45.30 -61.89 -22.02
C GLU A 324 45.19 -60.46 -22.58
N SER A 325 45.22 -60.32 -23.91
CA SER A 325 44.69 -59.15 -24.63
C SER A 325 45.38 -57.78 -24.41
N ARG A 326 46.09 -57.31 -25.45
CA ARG A 326 45.51 -56.30 -26.40
C ARG A 326 46.46 -55.89 -27.53
N PRO A 327 45.98 -55.90 -28.80
CA PRO A 327 46.59 -55.13 -29.88
C PRO A 327 46.47 -53.61 -29.68
N SER A 328 47.39 -52.88 -30.32
CA SER A 328 47.65 -51.45 -30.12
C SER A 328 46.50 -50.49 -30.51
N LYS A 329 46.32 -49.43 -29.71
CA LYS A 329 45.53 -48.24 -30.08
C LYS A 329 46.05 -47.57 -31.37
N PRO A 330 45.19 -47.27 -32.35
CA PRO A 330 45.44 -46.19 -33.31
C PRO A 330 45.20 -44.83 -32.63
N ARG A 331 46.19 -43.94 -32.65
CA ARG A 331 45.99 -42.50 -32.34
C ARG A 331 45.29 -41.80 -33.52
N PRO A 332 44.51 -40.72 -33.29
CA PRO A 332 43.81 -40.04 -34.37
C PRO A 332 44.77 -39.23 -35.25
N THR A 333 44.85 -39.56 -36.53
CA THR A 333 45.55 -38.78 -37.55
C THR A 333 44.69 -37.57 -37.97
N ARG A 334 45.02 -36.43 -37.35
CA ARG A 334 44.71 -35.08 -37.82
C ARG A 334 45.19 -34.90 -39.27
N ASN A 335 44.28 -34.97 -40.24
CA ASN A 335 44.55 -34.53 -41.61
C ASN A 335 44.14 -33.06 -41.79
N GLY A 336 45.11 -32.23 -42.15
CA GLY A 336 44.88 -30.85 -42.57
C GLY A 336 45.05 -30.67 -44.07
N VAL A 337 44.01 -30.14 -44.71
CA VAL A 337 44.00 -29.11 -45.78
C VAL A 337 45.18 -29.04 -46.77
N MET A 338 44.87 -29.19 -48.07
CA MET A 338 45.34 -28.40 -49.24
C MET A 338 44.39 -28.71 -50.44
N ALA A 339 44.01 -27.83 -51.38
CA ALA A 339 44.09 -26.37 -51.50
C ALA A 339 43.21 -25.84 -52.68
N GLY A 340 42.76 -24.56 -52.62
CA GLY A 340 42.24 -23.75 -53.75
C GLY A 340 40.73 -23.90 -54.08
N ARG A 341 39.97 -22.86 -54.50
CA ARG A 341 40.20 -21.41 -54.75
C ARG A 341 38.87 -20.66 -54.50
N GLY A 342 38.87 -19.40 -54.03
CA GLY A 342 37.67 -18.53 -54.13
C GLY A 342 37.53 -17.33 -53.16
N ALA A 343 38.02 -16.16 -53.56
CA ALA A 343 37.56 -14.79 -53.26
C ALA A 343 37.05 -14.33 -51.85
N ARG A 344 37.80 -13.36 -51.28
CA ARG A 344 37.37 -12.05 -50.67
C ARG A 344 35.98 -11.96 -50.00
N PHE A 345 35.85 -11.49 -48.77
CA PHE A 345 35.95 -10.05 -48.44
C PHE A 345 36.25 -9.75 -46.95
N ILE A 346 36.73 -8.55 -46.64
CA ILE A 346 37.09 -8.09 -45.29
C ILE A 346 35.94 -7.29 -44.68
N GLY A 347 35.59 -7.56 -43.42
CA GLY A 347 34.62 -6.78 -42.65
C GLY A 347 35.31 -5.90 -41.61
N ASN A 348 35.61 -4.65 -41.95
CA ASN A 348 35.93 -3.61 -40.96
C ASN A 348 34.61 -3.09 -40.35
N MET A 349 34.45 -3.20 -39.03
CA MET A 349 33.44 -2.42 -38.31
C MET A 349 33.99 -1.02 -38.05
N GLN A 350 33.58 -0.05 -38.87
CA GLN A 350 33.75 1.37 -38.55
C GLN A 350 32.52 1.83 -37.77
N GLY A 351 32.68 2.17 -36.49
CA GLY A 351 31.63 2.80 -35.70
C GLY A 351 31.33 4.20 -36.21
N GLY A 352 30.06 4.53 -36.36
CA GLY A 352 29.59 5.90 -36.60
C GLY A 352 29.43 6.62 -35.28
N ASP A 353 30.12 7.75 -35.15
CA ASP A 353 30.07 8.64 -33.99
C ASP A 353 28.84 9.55 -34.04
N SER A 354 28.22 9.82 -32.89
CA SER A 354 27.18 10.82 -32.66
C SER A 354 26.91 10.95 -31.15
N ASP A 355 27.55 11.93 -30.53
CA ASP A 355 27.28 12.34 -29.15
C ASP A 355 25.80 12.68 -28.91
N GLU A 356 25.22 12.16 -27.83
CA GLU A 356 24.39 12.98 -26.94
C GLU A 356 24.62 12.56 -25.48
N VAL A 357 25.31 13.44 -24.74
CA VAL A 357 25.52 13.30 -23.30
C VAL A 357 24.33 13.91 -22.57
N SER A 358 23.51 13.07 -21.93
CA SER A 358 22.54 13.53 -20.92
C SER A 358 22.79 12.86 -19.58
N PHE A 359 22.98 13.69 -18.55
CA PHE A 359 23.21 13.29 -17.17
C PHE A 359 22.03 12.48 -16.61
N PHE A 360 22.31 11.38 -15.91
CA PHE A 360 21.71 11.15 -14.57
C PHE A 360 22.66 10.32 -13.70
N HIS A 361 22.75 10.68 -12.41
CA HIS A 361 23.81 10.25 -11.50
C HIS A 361 23.25 9.46 -10.30
N GLY A 362 23.74 8.22 -10.10
CA GLY A 362 23.54 7.39 -8.89
C GLY A 362 22.15 6.75 -8.71
N ILE A 363 21.88 5.81 -7.79
CA ILE A 363 22.63 5.02 -6.78
C ILE A 363 21.60 3.93 -6.30
N ILE A 364 21.86 2.68 -5.88
CA ILE A 364 22.96 1.99 -5.15
C ILE A 364 23.27 0.61 -5.78
N THR A 365 24.37 -0.04 -5.36
CA THR A 365 24.74 -1.46 -5.59
C THR A 365 23.93 -2.49 -4.77
N LYS A 366 23.90 -3.77 -5.20
CA LYS A 366 24.16 -4.94 -4.33
C LYS A 366 24.41 -6.25 -5.10
N SER A 367 25.18 -7.14 -4.47
CA SER A 367 25.82 -8.33 -5.04
C SER A 367 24.97 -9.60 -5.01
N LEU A 368 25.38 -10.58 -5.84
CA LEU A 368 25.04 -12.01 -5.73
C LEU A 368 25.43 -12.58 -4.35
N PRO A 369 24.85 -13.75 -3.98
CA PRO A 369 25.53 -15.04 -4.26
C PRO A 369 24.58 -16.02 -4.97
N PHE A 370 24.98 -16.68 -6.07
CA PHE A 370 25.78 -17.91 -6.09
C PHE A 370 25.35 -18.94 -5.03
N PHE A 371 24.47 -19.86 -5.41
CA PHE A 371 24.25 -21.11 -4.69
C PHE A 371 24.24 -22.28 -5.68
N THR A 372 25.16 -23.21 -5.48
CA THR A 372 25.24 -24.47 -6.19
C THR A 372 24.25 -25.47 -5.59
N SER A 373 23.34 -26.01 -6.38
CA SER A 373 22.72 -27.30 -6.08
C SER A 373 22.54 -28.11 -7.35
N VAL A 374 23.10 -29.31 -7.35
CA VAL A 374 22.96 -30.32 -8.40
C VAL A 374 21.83 -31.25 -7.97
N THR A 375 20.83 -31.48 -8.81
CA THR A 375 19.97 -32.68 -8.81
C THR A 375 19.22 -32.79 -10.15
N PRO A 376 18.80 -34.00 -10.58
CA PRO A 376 18.72 -34.32 -12.01
C PRO A 376 17.35 -34.06 -12.67
N MET A 377 17.39 -33.88 -14.00
CA MET A 377 16.21 -33.83 -14.86
C MET A 377 15.35 -35.09 -14.78
N LYS A 378 14.02 -34.91 -14.79
CA LYS A 378 13.05 -35.89 -15.28
C LYS A 378 12.39 -35.34 -16.55
N PRO A 379 12.39 -36.07 -17.68
CA PRO A 379 11.74 -35.61 -18.91
C PRO A 379 10.26 -36.01 -18.92
N THR A 380 9.37 -35.12 -18.49
CA THR A 380 7.95 -35.17 -18.87
C THR A 380 7.71 -34.28 -20.08
N PHE A 381 7.85 -34.84 -21.28
CA PHE A 381 7.37 -34.22 -22.51
C PHE A 381 5.84 -34.24 -22.53
N LEU A 382 5.21 -33.09 -22.28
CA LEU A 382 3.78 -32.90 -22.51
C LEU A 382 3.59 -32.13 -23.82
N PHE A 383 3.21 -32.83 -24.88
CA PHE A 383 2.85 -32.20 -26.16
C PHE A 383 1.58 -31.37 -25.99
N PHE A 384 1.67 -30.06 -26.24
CA PHE A 384 0.50 -29.19 -26.46
C PHE A 384 0.57 -28.59 -27.86
N PHE A 385 -0.07 -29.27 -28.81
CA PHE A 385 -0.31 -28.74 -30.15
C PHE A 385 -1.65 -27.96 -30.13
N VAL A 386 -1.58 -26.64 -30.04
CA VAL A 386 -2.77 -25.79 -30.26
C VAL A 386 -2.88 -25.51 -31.75
N LYS A 387 -3.74 -26.26 -32.44
CA LYS A 387 -4.26 -25.89 -33.75
C LYS A 387 -5.30 -24.78 -33.57
N CYS A 388 -4.99 -23.57 -34.02
CA CYS A 388 -6.04 -22.57 -34.32
C CYS A 388 -6.52 -22.76 -35.76
N SER A 389 -7.84 -22.77 -35.92
CA SER A 389 -8.54 -22.53 -37.19
C SER A 389 -8.82 -21.04 -37.35
#